data_AF-A0A1B2I5X7-F1
#
_entry.id   AF-A0A1B2I5X7-F1
#
_cell.length_a   1.000
_cell.length_b   1.000
_cell.length_c   1.000
_cell.angle_alpha   90.00
_cell.angle_beta   90.00
_cell.angle_gamma   90.00
#
_symmetry.space_group_name_H-M   'P 1'
#
loop_
_entity.id
_entity.type
_entity.pdbx_description
1 polymer ?
#
loop_
_entity_poly.entity_id
_entity_poly.type
_entity_poly.pdbx_seq_one_letter_code
_entity_poly.pdbx_strand_id
1 'polypeptide(L)'
;MKKSFAAAIAIVAFVIFSVQAALAGPSNTAQDVSELLDERQTDIWVEGERFGDMVLGARGAMQVIYVDDKLSKSIAADSRLQPWVYDMAQYYGTDATRKKRLFIAHIDVYKPWDFDYTQVFIGGYHLQKGDILSSSMTNPFGPMASKSDGYFAFAVPSAEVKAGKEIKIGYGDDSETWKVPK
;
A
#
# COMPACT_ATOMS: atom_id res chain seq x y z
N MET A 1 16.44 -35.24 9.53
CA MET A 1 16.35 -34.41 10.75
C MET A 1 16.24 -32.95 10.30
N LYS A 2 15.04 -32.48 9.95
CA LYS A 2 14.22 -31.52 10.73
C LYS A 2 15.05 -30.43 11.43
N LYS A 3 15.02 -29.21 10.89
CA LYS A 3 14.62 -27.97 11.61
C LYS A 3 14.04 -26.97 10.61
N SER A 4 12.74 -27.07 10.42
CA SER A 4 11.87 -26.05 9.84
C SER A 4 11.79 -24.88 10.83
N PHE A 5 12.32 -23.73 10.45
CA PHE A 5 12.07 -22.46 11.16
C PHE A 5 10.90 -21.77 10.45
N ALA A 6 9.74 -21.84 11.08
CA ALA A 6 8.60 -20.99 10.75
C ALA A 6 8.93 -19.58 11.25
N ALA A 7 9.17 -18.65 10.33
CA ALA A 7 9.27 -17.24 10.65
C ALA A 7 7.84 -16.71 10.88
N ALA A 8 7.55 -16.36 12.13
CA ALA A 8 6.34 -15.63 12.49
C ALA A 8 6.51 -14.18 12.02
N ILE A 9 5.68 -13.75 11.09
CA ILE A 9 5.58 -12.35 10.65
C ILE A 9 4.75 -11.63 11.70
N ALA A 10 5.38 -10.75 12.49
CA ALA A 10 4.69 -9.84 13.39
C ALA A 10 4.40 -8.54 12.62
N ILE A 11 3.12 -8.26 12.43
CA ILE A 11 2.58 -7.04 11.80
C ILE A 11 2.66 -5.92 12.84
N VAL A 12 3.42 -4.87 12.56
CA VAL A 12 3.33 -3.61 13.30
C VAL A 12 2.46 -2.66 12.47
N ALA A 13 1.16 -2.70 12.71
CA ALA A 13 0.21 -1.74 12.17
C ALA A 13 0.39 -0.40 12.91
N PHE A 14 1.00 0.60 12.26
CA PHE A 14 1.04 1.95 12.81
C PHE A 14 -0.22 2.72 12.42
N VAL A 15 -1.23 2.56 13.27
CA VAL A 15 -2.38 3.42 13.62
C VAL A 15 -2.59 4.69 12.76
N ILE A 16 -3.57 4.64 11.85
CA ILE A 16 -4.39 5.82 11.51
C ILE A 16 -5.71 5.72 12.29
N PHE A 17 -5.71 6.17 13.56
CA PHE A 17 -6.93 6.39 14.34
C PHE A 17 -6.95 7.83 14.85
N SER A 18 -7.78 8.66 14.24
CA SER A 18 -8.38 9.79 14.94
C SER A 18 -9.73 9.32 15.52
N VAL A 19 -9.74 9.10 16.83
CA VAL A 19 -10.92 8.69 17.62
C VAL A 19 -11.97 9.79 17.61
N GLN A 20 -13.18 9.50 17.10
CA GLN A 20 -14.42 10.07 17.64
C GLN A 20 -15.44 8.95 17.79
N ALA A 21 -15.64 8.53 19.04
CA ALA A 21 -16.66 7.60 19.44
C ALA A 21 -18.01 8.33 19.59
N ALA A 22 -19.05 7.87 18.89
CA ALA A 22 -20.43 7.87 19.38
C ALA A 22 -21.37 7.07 18.45
N LEU A 23 -22.08 6.10 19.05
CA LEU A 23 -23.23 5.34 18.56
C LEU A 23 -22.96 4.14 17.64
N ALA A 24 -22.58 3.02 18.26
CA ALA A 24 -22.64 1.69 17.67
C ALA A 24 -24.10 1.23 17.54
N GLY A 25 -24.64 1.26 16.32
CA GLY A 25 -25.69 0.33 15.90
C GLY A 25 -25.06 -0.99 15.43
N PRO A 26 -25.74 -2.15 15.57
CA PRO A 26 -25.19 -3.42 15.15
C PRO A 26 -25.16 -3.47 13.61
N SER A 27 -23.98 -3.21 13.03
CA SER A 27 -23.74 -3.45 11.61
C SER A 27 -23.39 -4.92 11.42
N ASN A 28 -24.41 -5.74 11.14
CA ASN A 28 -24.20 -7.05 10.55
C ASN A 28 -23.71 -6.87 9.10
N THR A 29 -22.59 -7.52 8.79
CA THR A 29 -22.14 -7.87 7.41
C THR A 29 -21.37 -6.81 6.61
N ALA A 30 -20.34 -6.21 7.20
CA ALA A 30 -19.17 -5.76 6.45
C ALA A 30 -17.94 -6.28 7.19
N GLN A 31 -17.08 -7.06 6.52
CA GLN A 31 -15.75 -7.34 7.06
C GLN A 31 -15.08 -5.99 7.33
N ASP A 32 -14.51 -5.80 8.52
CA ASP A 32 -13.93 -4.51 8.91
C ASP A 32 -12.89 -4.12 7.85
N VAL A 33 -12.95 -2.88 7.34
CA VAL A 33 -12.01 -2.39 6.32
C VAL A 33 -10.58 -2.59 6.81
N SER A 34 -10.35 -2.46 8.12
CA SER A 34 -9.06 -2.71 8.76
C SER A 34 -8.53 -4.13 8.49
N GLU A 35 -9.35 -5.16 8.65
CA GLU A 35 -8.93 -6.55 8.41
C GLU A 35 -8.58 -6.77 6.93
N LEU A 36 -9.35 -6.17 6.01
CA LEU A 36 -9.07 -6.27 4.58
C LEU A 36 -7.78 -5.57 4.19
N LEU A 37 -7.49 -4.42 4.82
CA LEU A 37 -6.26 -3.65 4.61
C LEU A 37 -5.04 -4.42 5.11
N ASP A 38 -5.09 -5.03 6.29
CA ASP A 38 -3.97 -5.81 6.85
C ASP A 38 -3.52 -6.95 5.93
N GLU A 39 -4.45 -7.57 5.20
CA GLU A 39 -4.13 -8.60 4.20
C GLU A 39 -3.57 -8.02 2.88
N ARG A 40 -3.89 -6.76 2.58
CA ARG A 40 -3.67 -6.12 1.26
C ARG A 40 -2.56 -5.08 1.26
N GLN A 41 -2.02 -4.73 2.42
CA GLN A 41 -0.99 -3.73 2.57
C GLN A 41 0.37 -4.34 2.90
N THR A 42 1.42 -3.63 2.51
CA THR A 42 2.79 -3.93 2.90
C THR A 42 3.58 -2.64 2.98
N ASP A 43 4.47 -2.54 3.97
CA ASP A 43 5.28 -1.36 4.23
C ASP A 43 6.73 -1.61 3.83
N ILE A 44 7.26 -0.73 2.98
CA ILE A 44 8.64 -0.76 2.50
C ILE A 44 9.40 0.38 3.16
N TRP A 45 10.43 0.04 3.93
CA TRP A 45 11.24 1.00 4.66
C TRP A 45 12.50 1.34 3.85
N VAL A 46 12.51 2.49 3.19
CA VAL A 46 13.58 2.87 2.27
C VAL A 46 14.81 3.32 3.05
N GLU A 47 15.97 2.74 2.74
CA GLU A 47 17.23 2.87 3.51
C GLU A 47 17.10 2.48 4.99
N GLY A 48 16.08 1.69 5.35
CA GLY A 48 15.83 1.25 6.72
C GLY A 48 16.58 -0.03 7.05
N GLU A 49 17.20 -0.09 8.23
CA GLU A 49 17.77 -1.34 8.77
C GLU A 49 16.87 -1.93 9.85
N ARG A 50 16.53 -3.21 9.73
CA ARG A 50 15.72 -3.93 10.73
C ARG A 50 16.60 -4.36 11.91
N PHE A 51 16.22 -3.91 13.11
CA PHE A 51 16.79 -4.34 14.38
C PHE A 51 15.71 -4.97 15.25
N GLY A 52 15.56 -6.29 15.14
CA GLY A 52 14.41 -7.00 15.72
C GLY A 52 13.11 -6.50 15.12
N ASP A 53 12.22 -5.98 15.97
CA ASP A 53 10.93 -5.42 15.56
C ASP A 53 10.99 -3.92 15.22
N MET A 54 12.17 -3.30 15.31
CA MET A 54 12.37 -1.87 15.05
C MET A 54 13.03 -1.64 13.70
N VAL A 55 12.62 -0.56 13.00
CA VAL A 55 13.33 -0.08 11.81
C VAL A 55 14.09 1.19 12.17
N LEU A 56 15.38 1.19 11.90
CA LEU A 56 16.29 2.29 12.20
C LEU A 56 16.75 2.96 10.91
N GLY A 57 16.91 4.28 10.96
CA GLY A 57 17.60 5.02 9.92
C GLY A 57 16.84 5.25 8.62
N ALA A 58 15.61 4.73 8.48
CA ALA A 58 14.82 4.86 7.25
C ALA A 58 14.72 6.32 6.76
N ARG A 59 14.87 6.52 5.45
CA ARG A 59 14.62 7.81 4.78
C ARG A 59 13.14 8.12 4.73
N GLY A 60 12.33 7.10 4.49
CA GLY A 60 10.88 7.15 4.48
C GLY A 60 10.28 5.75 4.46
N ALA A 61 8.96 5.69 4.53
CA ALA A 61 8.19 4.47 4.33
C ALA A 61 7.30 4.63 3.10
N MET A 62 7.18 3.55 2.33
CA MET A 62 6.18 3.42 1.27
C MET A 62 5.24 2.29 1.66
N GLN A 63 4.01 2.63 2.03
CA GLN A 63 2.95 1.66 2.20
C GLN A 63 2.27 1.43 0.86
N VAL A 64 2.24 0.19 0.40
CA VAL A 64 1.56 -0.21 -0.84
C VAL A 64 0.30 -0.99 -0.49
N ILE A 65 -0.85 -0.52 -0.96
CA ILE A 65 -2.16 -1.11 -0.74
C ILE A 65 -2.68 -1.68 -2.06
N TYR A 66 -2.97 -2.98 -2.10
CA TYR A 66 -3.61 -3.63 -3.24
C TYR A 66 -5.13 -3.50 -3.17
N VAL A 67 -5.74 -2.90 -4.19
CA VAL A 67 -7.19 -2.69 -4.25
C VAL A 67 -7.84 -3.71 -5.17
N ASP A 68 -8.48 -4.72 -4.58
CA ASP A 68 -9.34 -5.69 -5.24
C ASP A 68 -10.83 -5.34 -5.09
N ASP A 69 -11.71 -6.15 -5.70
CA ASP A 69 -13.17 -5.94 -5.67
C ASP A 69 -13.72 -5.90 -4.23
N LYS A 70 -13.16 -6.72 -3.33
CA LYS A 70 -13.58 -6.79 -1.93
C LYS A 70 -13.23 -5.51 -1.20
N LEU A 71 -11.97 -5.06 -1.32
CA LEU A 71 -11.52 -3.84 -0.66
C LEU A 71 -12.19 -2.60 -1.25
N SER A 72 -12.38 -2.52 -2.58
CA SER A 72 -13.03 -1.35 -3.20
C SER A 72 -14.47 -1.16 -2.72
N LYS A 73 -15.23 -2.27 -2.60
CA LYS A 73 -16.60 -2.25 -2.07
C LYS A 73 -16.63 -1.87 -0.60
N SER A 74 -15.69 -2.38 0.20
CA SER A 74 -15.61 -2.06 1.62
C SER A 74 -15.25 -0.59 1.84
N ILE A 75 -14.28 -0.06 1.09
CA ILE A 75 -13.93 1.38 1.10
C ILE A 75 -15.15 2.22 0.76
N ALA A 76 -15.92 1.87 -0.28
CA ALA A 76 -17.10 2.66 -0.68
C ALA A 76 -18.23 2.62 0.36
N ALA A 77 -18.27 1.61 1.23
CA ALA A 77 -19.29 1.42 2.26
C ALA A 77 -18.92 2.05 3.62
N ASP A 78 -17.63 2.25 3.89
CA ASP A 78 -17.16 2.91 5.11
C ASP A 78 -17.14 4.43 4.89
N SER A 79 -17.65 5.23 5.83
CA SER A 79 -17.64 6.70 5.78
C SER A 79 -16.57 7.35 6.66
N ARG A 80 -15.77 6.55 7.36
CA ARG A 80 -14.79 6.99 8.36
C ARG A 80 -13.38 7.14 7.78
N LEU A 81 -13.17 6.76 6.52
CA LEU A 81 -11.84 6.80 5.90
C LEU A 81 -11.47 8.24 5.53
N GLN A 82 -10.17 8.47 5.38
CA GLN A 82 -9.66 9.75 4.90
C GLN A 82 -10.13 9.99 3.44
N PRO A 83 -10.44 11.24 3.04
CA PRO A 83 -10.93 11.55 1.69
C PRO A 83 -10.06 10.99 0.56
N TRP A 84 -8.74 11.04 0.73
CA TRP A 84 -7.79 10.55 -0.28
C TRP A 84 -7.95 9.05 -0.59
N VAL A 85 -8.41 8.24 0.37
CA VAL A 85 -8.60 6.80 0.17
C VAL A 85 -9.69 6.56 -0.87
N TYR A 86 -10.78 7.31 -0.81
CA TYR A 86 -11.84 7.27 -1.83
C TYR A 86 -11.34 7.79 -3.17
N ASP A 87 -10.59 8.90 -3.16
CA ASP A 87 -10.03 9.50 -4.37
C ASP A 87 -9.08 8.56 -5.11
N MET A 88 -8.36 7.70 -4.40
CA MET A 88 -7.46 6.72 -5.01
C MET A 88 -8.18 5.41 -5.36
N ALA A 89 -9.14 4.97 -4.54
CA ALA A 89 -9.90 3.74 -4.79
C ALA A 89 -10.87 3.88 -5.98
N GLN A 90 -11.32 5.10 -6.32
CA GLN A 90 -12.28 5.34 -7.42
C GLN A 90 -11.76 4.87 -8.79
N TYR A 91 -10.45 4.71 -8.95
CA TYR A 91 -9.87 4.19 -10.19
C TYR A 91 -10.18 2.70 -10.42
N TYR A 92 -10.62 1.97 -9.39
CA TYR A 92 -10.99 0.57 -9.51
C TYR A 92 -12.18 0.40 -10.46
N GLY A 93 -12.07 -0.52 -11.42
CA GLY A 93 -13.14 -0.80 -12.37
C GLY A 93 -13.25 0.22 -13.53
N THR A 94 -12.38 1.23 -13.56
CA THR A 94 -12.24 2.14 -14.72
C THR A 94 -11.51 1.47 -15.89
N ASP A 95 -11.58 2.07 -17.07
CA ASP A 95 -10.86 1.58 -18.26
C ASP A 95 -9.34 1.50 -18.04
N ALA A 96 -8.78 2.38 -17.20
CA ALA A 96 -7.36 2.40 -16.88
C ALA A 96 -6.91 1.15 -16.08
N THR A 97 -7.83 0.49 -15.37
CA THR A 97 -7.54 -0.73 -14.60
C THR A 97 -7.99 -2.01 -15.32
N ARG A 98 -8.50 -1.91 -16.55
CA ARG A 98 -8.92 -3.07 -17.34
C ARG A 98 -7.72 -3.99 -17.63
N LYS A 99 -7.78 -5.25 -17.18
CA LYS A 99 -6.66 -6.23 -17.23
C LYS A 99 -5.41 -5.82 -16.43
N LYS A 100 -5.52 -4.81 -15.58
CA LYS A 100 -4.50 -4.42 -14.62
C LYS A 100 -5.01 -4.66 -13.20
N ARG A 101 -4.16 -4.40 -12.22
CA ARG A 101 -4.44 -4.42 -10.79
C ARG A 101 -4.14 -3.04 -10.24
N LEU A 102 -5.08 -2.52 -9.45
CA LEU A 102 -4.96 -1.21 -8.84
C LEU A 102 -4.16 -1.33 -7.55
N PHE A 103 -3.23 -0.42 -7.39
CA PHE A 103 -2.50 -0.21 -6.16
C PHE A 103 -2.54 1.27 -5.78
N ILE A 104 -2.41 1.52 -4.49
CA ILE A 104 -2.20 2.85 -3.93
C ILE A 104 -0.86 2.80 -3.19
N ALA A 105 0.00 3.79 -3.41
CA ALA A 105 1.18 4.00 -2.59
C ALA A 105 0.97 5.23 -1.71
N HIS A 106 1.15 5.07 -0.41
CA HIS A 106 1.25 6.15 0.58
C HIS A 106 2.71 6.29 1.00
N ILE A 107 3.24 7.50 0.90
CA ILE A 107 4.64 7.82 1.12
C ILE A 107 4.75 8.69 2.36
N ASP A 108 5.47 8.20 3.37
CA ASP A 108 5.80 8.95 4.59
C ASP A 108 7.29 9.31 4.57
N VAL A 109 7.61 10.60 4.62
CA VAL A 109 8.98 11.10 4.45
C VAL A 109 9.57 11.50 5.80
N TYR A 110 10.59 10.78 6.28
CA TYR A 110 11.25 11.07 7.56
C TYR A 110 12.47 11.97 7.39
N LYS A 111 13.22 11.80 6.30
CA LYS A 111 14.36 12.62 5.89
C LYS A 111 14.11 13.14 4.47
N PRO A 112 14.65 14.30 4.06
CA PRO A 112 14.48 14.79 2.70
C PRO A 112 14.74 13.70 1.67
N TRP A 113 13.80 13.54 0.75
CA TRP A 113 13.76 12.43 -0.19
C TRP A 113 13.31 12.93 -1.55
N ASP A 114 14.11 12.67 -2.58
CA ASP A 114 13.70 12.83 -3.97
C ASP A 114 13.02 11.53 -4.41
N PHE A 115 11.68 11.50 -4.35
CA PHE A 115 10.91 10.29 -4.63
C PHE A 115 10.72 10.09 -6.13
N ASP A 116 11.20 8.97 -6.64
CA ASP A 116 11.11 8.60 -8.05
C ASP A 116 10.25 7.35 -8.21
N TYR A 117 9.04 7.52 -8.76
CA TYR A 117 8.11 6.43 -8.97
C TYR A 117 8.66 5.32 -9.88
N THR A 118 9.67 5.58 -10.72
CA THR A 118 10.26 4.57 -11.59
C THR A 118 11.07 3.52 -10.82
N GLN A 119 11.46 3.83 -9.58
CA GLN A 119 12.10 2.90 -8.66
C GLN A 119 11.10 1.95 -8.00
N VAL A 120 9.79 2.24 -8.07
CA VAL A 120 8.74 1.37 -7.53
C VAL A 120 8.57 0.16 -8.44
N PHE A 121 8.49 -1.03 -7.82
CA PHE A 121 8.23 -2.27 -8.54
C PHE A 121 7.27 -3.20 -7.80
N ILE A 122 6.50 -3.96 -8.59
CA ILE A 122 5.58 -5.00 -8.13
C ILE A 122 5.87 -6.28 -8.93
N GLY A 123 6.31 -7.33 -8.24
CA GLY A 123 6.76 -8.55 -8.90
C GLY A 123 8.00 -8.29 -9.77
N GLY A 124 7.90 -8.57 -11.07
CA GLY A 124 8.96 -8.29 -12.03
C GLY A 124 8.79 -6.97 -12.79
N TYR A 125 7.82 -6.13 -12.41
CA TYR A 125 7.42 -4.96 -13.17
C TYR A 125 7.74 -3.65 -12.45
N HIS A 126 8.53 -2.80 -13.09
CA HIS A 126 8.79 -1.42 -12.69
C HIS A 126 7.73 -0.48 -13.25
N LEU A 127 7.31 0.50 -12.44
CA LEU A 127 6.29 1.45 -12.85
C LEU A 127 6.80 2.35 -13.98
N GLN A 128 5.88 2.66 -14.89
CA GLN A 128 6.08 3.62 -15.97
C GLN A 128 5.10 4.77 -15.81
N LYS A 129 5.38 5.88 -16.50
CA LYS A 129 4.52 7.09 -16.46
C LYS A 129 3.05 6.77 -16.79
N GLY A 130 2.81 5.85 -17.71
CA GLY A 130 1.46 5.45 -18.14
C GLY A 130 0.70 4.57 -17.14
N ASP A 131 1.34 4.15 -16.05
CA ASP A 131 0.69 3.37 -15.00
C ASP A 131 0.15 4.23 -13.88
N ILE A 132 0.62 5.48 -13.76
CA ILE A 132 0.15 6.43 -12.75
C ILE A 132 -1.23 6.96 -13.17
N LEU A 133 -2.21 6.79 -12.28
CA LEU A 133 -3.60 7.14 -12.54
C LEU A 133 -4.00 8.47 -11.89
N SER A 134 -3.44 8.75 -10.71
CA SER A 134 -3.71 9.97 -9.96
C SER A 134 -3.13 11.20 -10.63
N SER A 135 -3.79 12.34 -10.40
CA SER A 135 -3.40 13.63 -10.95
C SER A 135 -1.97 14.00 -10.55
N SER A 136 -1.21 14.58 -11.49
CA SER A 136 0.15 15.05 -11.21
C SER A 136 0.20 16.11 -10.10
N MET A 137 -0.90 16.82 -9.83
CA MET A 137 -0.98 17.83 -8.77
C MET A 137 -0.94 17.24 -7.35
N THR A 138 -1.34 15.98 -7.20
CA THR A 138 -1.42 15.31 -5.88
C THR A 138 -0.28 14.31 -5.67
N ASN A 139 0.50 14.00 -6.71
CA ASN A 139 1.50 12.95 -6.65
C ASN A 139 2.76 13.40 -5.88
N PRO A 140 3.30 12.56 -4.99
CA PRO A 140 4.49 12.86 -4.18
C PRO A 140 5.79 12.63 -4.97
N PHE A 141 5.90 13.16 -6.19
CA PHE A 141 7.06 12.90 -7.05
C PHE A 141 8.06 14.04 -6.99
N GLY A 142 9.34 13.70 -6.94
CA GLY A 142 10.43 14.65 -6.84
C GLY A 142 10.81 14.97 -5.40
N PRO A 143 11.43 16.14 -5.17
CA PRO A 143 11.92 16.53 -3.84
C PRO A 143 10.78 16.72 -2.82
N MET A 144 10.86 15.96 -1.74
CA MET A 144 9.95 16.03 -0.59
C MET A 144 10.72 16.42 0.68
N ALA A 145 10.08 17.25 1.51
CA ALA A 145 10.64 17.68 2.78
C ALA A 145 10.49 16.60 3.86
N SER A 146 11.34 16.64 4.88
CA SER A 146 11.14 15.83 6.09
C SER A 146 9.78 16.15 6.73
N LYS A 147 9.11 15.13 7.27
CA LYS A 147 7.77 15.18 7.88
C LYS A 147 6.67 15.60 6.89
N SER A 148 6.83 15.23 5.63
CA SER A 148 5.77 15.33 4.63
C SER A 148 5.28 13.95 4.25
N ASP A 149 4.09 13.89 3.69
CA ASP A 149 3.48 12.69 3.15
C ASP A 149 2.87 12.97 1.78
N GLY A 150 2.49 11.90 1.08
CA GLY A 150 1.63 11.99 -0.08
C GLY A 150 1.27 10.62 -0.63
N TYR A 151 0.42 10.60 -1.64
CA TYR A 151 -0.14 9.36 -2.15
C TYR A 151 -0.37 9.42 -3.65
N PHE A 152 -0.35 8.25 -4.29
CA PHE A 152 -0.70 8.12 -5.69
C PHE A 152 -1.29 6.75 -6.00
N ALA A 153 -2.18 6.71 -6.99
CA ALA A 153 -2.77 5.49 -7.50
C ALA A 153 -2.04 5.05 -8.78
N PHE A 154 -1.79 3.75 -8.91
CA PHE A 154 -1.13 3.19 -10.08
C PHE A 154 -1.66 1.80 -10.45
N ALA A 155 -1.48 1.40 -11.71
CA ALA A 155 -2.00 0.16 -12.24
C ALA A 155 -0.91 -0.75 -12.80
N VAL A 156 -0.83 -1.99 -12.30
CA VAL A 156 0.16 -2.99 -12.72
C VAL A 156 -0.50 -4.07 -13.59
N PRO A 157 0.15 -4.57 -14.66
CA PRO A 157 -0.38 -5.67 -15.46
C PRO A 157 -0.76 -6.89 -14.59
N SER A 158 -1.97 -7.45 -14.80
CA SER A 158 -2.45 -8.57 -13.96
C SER A 158 -1.61 -9.84 -14.08
N ALA A 159 -0.73 -9.94 -15.09
CA ALA A 159 0.20 -11.05 -15.27
C ALA A 159 1.24 -11.14 -14.14
N GLU A 160 1.58 -10.00 -13.54
CA GLU A 160 2.57 -9.88 -12.45
C GLU A 160 1.95 -10.19 -11.09
N VAL A 161 0.64 -9.95 -10.95
CA VAL A 161 -0.09 -10.02 -9.68
C VAL A 161 -1.09 -11.18 -9.72
N LYS A 162 -0.56 -12.39 -9.54
CA LYS A 162 -1.35 -13.64 -9.55
C LYS A 162 -1.78 -14.01 -8.14
N ALA A 163 -3.08 -14.17 -7.93
CA ALA A 163 -3.68 -14.53 -6.64
C ALA A 163 -2.98 -15.73 -5.97
N GLY A 164 -2.70 -15.60 -4.68
CA GLY A 164 -2.04 -16.62 -3.86
C GLY A 164 -0.54 -16.78 -4.08
N LYS A 165 0.09 -16.07 -5.03
CA LYS A 165 1.54 -16.09 -5.22
C LYS A 165 2.24 -15.10 -4.29
N GLU A 166 3.45 -15.44 -3.91
CA GLU A 166 4.39 -14.50 -3.29
C GLU A 166 5.10 -13.70 -4.39
N ILE A 167 5.15 -12.39 -4.21
CA ILE A 167 5.82 -11.44 -5.09
C ILE A 167 6.63 -10.47 -4.22
N LYS A 168 7.65 -9.84 -4.82
CA LYS A 168 8.33 -8.72 -4.17
C LYS A 168 7.63 -7.42 -4.50
N ILE A 169 7.48 -6.55 -3.51
CA ILE A 169 7.04 -5.16 -3.69
C ILE A 169 8.10 -4.28 -3.08
N GLY A 170 8.55 -3.25 -3.80
CA GLY A 170 9.73 -2.50 -3.38
C GLY A 170 9.89 -1.15 -4.03
N TYR A 171 10.92 -0.45 -3.54
CA TYR A 171 11.42 0.82 -4.03
C TYR A 171 12.95 0.73 -4.09
N GLY A 172 13.54 0.87 -5.28
CA GLY A 172 14.99 0.77 -5.46
C GLY A 172 15.50 -0.61 -5.06
N ASP A 173 16.42 -0.67 -4.10
CA ASP A 173 16.98 -1.92 -3.58
C ASP A 173 16.17 -2.51 -2.40
N ASP A 174 15.29 -1.72 -1.80
CA ASP A 174 14.49 -2.10 -0.63
C ASP A 174 13.18 -2.77 -1.08
N SER A 175 12.84 -3.91 -0.45
CA SER A 175 11.62 -4.63 -0.80
C SER A 175 11.13 -5.57 0.29
N GLU A 176 9.84 -5.86 0.23
CA GLU A 176 9.18 -6.87 1.05
C GLU A 176 8.61 -7.99 0.20
N THR A 177 8.58 -9.20 0.76
CA THR A 177 7.87 -10.32 0.14
C THR A 177 6.44 -10.29 0.61
N TRP A 178 5.51 -10.12 -0.33
CA TRP A 178 4.09 -10.03 -0.04
C TRP A 178 3.33 -11.10 -0.81
N LYS A 179 2.34 -11.70 -0.15
CA LYS A 179 1.50 -12.75 -0.72
C LYS A 179 0.22 -12.13 -1.25
N VAL A 180 0.01 -12.23 -2.56
CA VAL A 180 -1.20 -11.72 -3.21
C VAL A 180 -2.44 -12.42 -2.61
N PRO A 181 -3.43 -11.67 -2.11
CA PRO A 181 -4.69 -12.24 -1.60
C PRO A 181 -5.40 -13.11 -2.64
N LYS A 182 -6.21 -14.06 -2.13
CA LYS A 182 -7.00 -15.00 -2.96
C LYS A 182 -8.40 -14.49 -3.29
#